data_AF-A0A132A4H6-F1
#
_entry.id   AF-A0A132A4H6-F1
#
_cell.length_a   1.000
_cell.length_b   1.000
_cell.length_c   1.000
_cell.angle_alpha   90.00
_cell.angle_beta   90.00
_cell.angle_gamma   90.00
#
_symmetry.space_group_name_H-M   'P 1'
#
loop_
_entity.id
_entity.type
_entity.pdbx_description
1 polymer ?
#
loop_
_entity_poly.entity_id
_entity_poly.type
_entity_poly.pdbx_seq_one_letter_code
_entity_poly.pdbx_strand_id
1 'polypeptide(L)'
;MPSWITTEQKSRGLSASGLFNAITLHWERKRPIWVMIMLNSLTENDIKSKGITVLDSFFYQKAKKLNKSIGSVENAEEQCVTLNYLNATQVLYALNQTLIQHESIRAGIKRSNHTTDEMIKHYNCGNLNEALFKEDSANIPLLKNQTILEEPHQIEIAKNIENYFRFEIILKRNKRMSQRVLNLIHSRPKESFFFVFGAGHFLGNDSIIELMKESGFTIVHMNDSHIKNPL
;
A
#
# COMPACT_ATOMS: atom_id res chain seq x y z
N MET A 1 -8.80 9.83 -19.60
CA MET A 1 -7.49 10.23 -19.03
C MET A 1 -7.11 11.69 -19.26
N PRO A 2 -7.37 12.35 -20.40
CA PRO A 2 -7.07 13.79 -20.54
C PRO A 2 -7.74 14.69 -19.50
N SER A 3 -8.91 14.29 -18.98
CA SER A 3 -9.60 14.93 -17.86
C SER A 3 -9.00 14.63 -16.48
N TRP A 4 -8.10 13.64 -16.36
CA TRP A 4 -7.55 13.17 -15.09
C TRP A 4 -6.24 13.85 -14.70
N ILE A 5 -5.61 14.58 -15.63
CA ILE A 5 -4.35 15.31 -15.36
C ILE A 5 -4.63 16.69 -14.78
N THR A 6 -3.93 17.06 -13.71
CA THR A 6 -4.10 18.36 -13.03
C THR A 6 -3.41 19.50 -13.78
N THR A 7 -3.81 20.74 -13.51
CA THR A 7 -3.16 21.93 -14.07
C THR A 7 -1.69 22.04 -13.69
N GLU A 8 -1.34 21.64 -12.46
CA GLU A 8 0.05 21.60 -11.99
C GLU A 8 0.89 20.55 -12.73
N GLN A 9 0.34 19.37 -13.00
CA GLN A 9 1.04 18.36 -13.80
C GLN A 9 1.30 18.88 -15.22
N LYS A 10 0.33 19.58 -15.82
CA LYS A 10 0.50 20.22 -17.14
C LYS A 10 1.58 21.30 -17.12
N SER A 11 1.63 22.15 -16.08
CA SER A 11 2.65 23.21 -15.99
C SER A 11 4.07 22.66 -15.81
N ARG A 12 4.20 21.45 -15.26
CA ARG A 12 5.46 20.68 -15.18
C ARG A 12 5.79 19.90 -16.46
N GLY A 13 5.02 20.08 -17.54
CA GLY A 13 5.26 19.43 -18.83
C GLY A 13 4.76 17.98 -18.93
N LEU A 14 3.99 17.49 -17.95
CA LEU A 14 3.37 16.17 -18.04
C LEU A 14 2.18 16.21 -19.00
N SER A 15 2.03 15.17 -19.80
CA SER A 15 0.89 14.97 -20.69
C SER A 15 0.14 13.68 -20.34
N ALA A 16 -1.15 13.62 -20.69
CA ALA A 16 -1.91 12.39 -20.50
C ALA A 16 -1.27 11.22 -21.28
N SER A 17 -0.96 11.38 -22.57
CA SER A 17 -0.30 10.33 -23.34
C SER A 17 1.05 9.92 -22.75
N GLY A 18 1.84 10.88 -22.25
CA GLY A 18 3.12 10.62 -21.59
C GLY A 18 2.98 9.82 -20.31
N LEU A 19 2.05 10.19 -19.43
CA LEU A 19 1.76 9.46 -18.19
C LEU A 19 1.22 8.06 -18.48
N PHE A 20 0.31 7.91 -19.44
CA PHE A 20 -0.25 6.62 -19.82
C PHE A 20 0.84 5.69 -20.34
N ASN A 21 1.68 6.20 -21.24
CA ASN A 21 2.80 5.44 -21.78
C ASN A 21 3.78 5.07 -20.65
N ALA A 22 4.16 6.01 -19.78
CA ALA A 22 5.07 5.73 -18.67
C ALA A 22 4.57 4.61 -17.73
N ILE A 23 3.25 4.49 -17.54
CA ILE A 23 2.66 3.45 -16.68
C ILE A 23 2.54 2.12 -17.43
N THR A 24 2.13 2.14 -18.69
CA THR A 24 1.76 0.93 -19.46
C THR A 24 2.85 0.40 -20.37
N LEU A 25 3.98 1.10 -20.49
CA LEU A 25 5.07 0.71 -21.37
C LEU A 25 5.56 -0.71 -21.04
N HIS A 26 5.68 -1.54 -22.07
CA HIS A 26 6.16 -2.92 -21.99
C HIS A 26 5.35 -3.81 -21.03
N TRP A 27 4.05 -3.54 -20.86
CA TRP A 27 3.20 -4.38 -20.03
C TRP A 27 3.20 -5.85 -20.48
N GLU A 28 3.39 -6.11 -21.78
CA GLU A 28 3.49 -7.45 -22.37
C GLU A 28 4.70 -8.26 -21.86
N ARG A 29 5.72 -7.59 -21.31
CA ARG A 29 6.90 -8.21 -20.69
C ARG A 29 6.73 -8.46 -19.19
N LYS A 30 5.60 -8.05 -18.60
CA LYS A 30 5.33 -8.19 -17.17
C LYS A 30 4.58 -9.49 -16.91
N ARG A 31 4.85 -10.13 -15.76
CA ARG A 31 4.01 -11.25 -15.31
C ARG A 31 2.58 -10.77 -15.08
N PRO A 32 1.54 -11.60 -15.26
CA PRO A 32 0.17 -11.12 -15.21
C PRO A 32 -0.25 -10.51 -13.86
N ILE A 33 0.38 -10.92 -12.75
CA ILE A 33 0.15 -10.28 -11.44
C ILE A 33 0.56 -8.80 -11.41
N TRP A 34 1.63 -8.44 -12.12
CA TRP A 34 2.07 -7.04 -12.24
C TRP A 34 1.17 -6.24 -13.17
N VAL A 35 0.56 -6.90 -14.17
CA VAL A 35 -0.46 -6.29 -15.03
C VAL A 35 -1.71 -5.96 -14.22
N MET A 36 -2.14 -6.87 -13.34
CA MET A 36 -3.26 -6.63 -12.42
C MET A 36 -3.01 -5.40 -11.53
N ILE A 37 -1.83 -5.29 -10.91
CA ILE A 37 -1.47 -4.12 -10.08
C ILE A 37 -1.41 -2.84 -10.93
N MET A 38 -0.84 -2.93 -12.13
CA MET A 38 -0.79 -1.80 -13.06
C MET A 38 -2.19 -1.30 -13.40
N LEU A 39 -3.14 -2.19 -13.69
CA LEU A 39 -4.55 -1.83 -13.96
C LEU A 39 -5.19 -1.12 -12.77
N ASN A 40 -4.94 -1.58 -11.55
CA ASN A 40 -5.44 -0.93 -10.33
C ASN A 40 -4.80 0.43 -10.06
N SER A 41 -3.69 0.76 -10.72
CA SER A 41 -3.06 2.10 -10.65
C SER A 41 -3.46 3.06 -11.79
N LEU A 42 -4.38 2.64 -12.67
CA LEU A 42 -4.88 3.45 -13.80
C LEU A 42 -6.23 4.11 -13.49
N THR A 43 -6.36 4.68 -12.29
CA THR A 43 -7.54 5.43 -11.85
C THR A 43 -7.32 6.95 -11.98
N GLU A 44 -8.39 7.74 -11.97
CA GLU A 44 -8.26 9.21 -11.99
C GLU A 44 -7.42 9.73 -10.82
N ASN A 45 -7.62 9.19 -9.62
CA ASN A 45 -6.91 9.62 -8.42
C ASN A 45 -5.43 9.23 -8.45
N ASP A 46 -5.11 8.01 -8.88
CA ASP A 46 -3.71 7.58 -9.05
C ASP A 46 -2.97 8.43 -10.10
N ILE A 47 -3.66 8.82 -11.17
CA ILE A 47 -3.08 9.69 -12.19
C ILE A 47 -2.86 11.10 -11.62
N LYS A 48 -3.82 11.66 -10.89
CA LYS A 48 -3.67 12.98 -10.24
C LYS A 48 -2.53 13.04 -9.23
N SER A 49 -2.22 11.93 -8.56
CA SER A 49 -1.15 11.85 -7.57
C SER A 49 0.25 11.65 -8.17
N LYS A 50 0.37 11.29 -9.46
CA LYS A 50 1.69 11.15 -10.11
C LYS A 50 2.47 12.47 -10.09
N GLY A 51 3.74 12.40 -9.68
CA GLY A 51 4.61 13.58 -9.58
C GLY A 51 4.49 14.33 -8.25
N ILE A 52 3.59 13.92 -7.35
CA ILE A 52 3.62 14.33 -5.95
C ILE A 52 4.70 13.51 -5.23
N THR A 53 5.50 14.17 -4.40
CA THR A 53 6.52 13.48 -3.59
C THR A 53 5.84 12.69 -2.48
N VAL A 54 6.07 11.37 -2.46
CA VAL A 54 5.57 10.49 -1.40
C VAL A 54 6.28 10.77 -0.07
N LEU A 55 5.60 10.48 1.04
CA LEU A 55 6.04 10.85 2.38
C LEU A 55 7.42 10.26 2.75
N ASP A 56 7.69 9.01 2.36
CA ASP A 56 8.98 8.36 2.58
C ASP A 56 10.13 9.11 1.88
N SER A 57 9.89 9.57 0.65
CA SER A 57 10.86 10.36 -0.11
C SER A 57 11.10 11.73 0.52
N PHE A 58 10.04 12.34 1.06
CA PHE A 58 10.15 13.59 1.80
C PHE A 58 11.02 13.41 3.06
N PHE A 59 10.76 12.39 3.88
CA PHE A 59 11.55 12.14 5.10
C PHE A 59 12.99 11.77 4.77
N TYR A 60 13.22 10.96 3.74
CA TYR A 60 14.57 10.64 3.27
C TYR A 60 15.36 11.91 2.89
N GLN A 61 14.75 12.80 2.09
CA GLN A 61 15.39 14.06 1.69
C GLN A 61 15.61 14.99 2.90
N LYS A 62 14.66 15.04 3.83
CA LYS A 62 14.80 15.84 5.06
C LYS A 62 15.93 15.32 5.95
N ALA A 63 16.03 14.01 6.14
CA ALA A 63 17.11 13.38 6.90
C ALA A 63 18.48 13.65 6.28
N LYS A 64 18.60 13.59 4.95
CA LYS A 64 19.82 13.97 4.22
C LYS A 64 20.22 15.42 4.47
N LYS A 65 19.28 16.36 4.33
CA LYS A 65 19.54 17.79 4.58
C LYS A 65 19.99 18.07 6.01
N LEU A 66 19.56 17.24 6.97
CA LEU A 66 19.92 17.34 8.38
C LEU A 66 21.15 16.49 8.76
N ASN A 67 21.87 15.91 7.78
CA ASN A 67 23.01 15.02 7.99
C ASN A 67 22.74 13.89 9.01
N LYS A 68 21.52 13.34 9.01
CA LYS A 68 21.15 12.19 9.85
C LYS A 68 21.63 10.89 9.20
N SER A 69 21.93 9.88 10.03
CA SER A 69 22.12 8.52 9.54
C SER A 69 20.80 7.98 9.00
N ILE A 70 20.84 7.33 7.83
CA ILE A 70 19.66 6.79 7.15
C ILE A 70 19.88 5.30 6.93
N GLY A 71 18.89 4.50 7.30
CA GLY A 71 18.86 3.06 7.05
C GLY A 71 17.46 2.63 6.61
N SER A 72 17.35 1.36 6.21
CA SER A 72 16.09 0.77 5.75
C SER A 72 15.65 -0.36 6.67
N VAL A 73 14.35 -0.42 6.95
CA VAL A 73 13.72 -1.54 7.69
C VAL A 73 13.48 -2.76 6.80
N GLU A 74 13.55 -2.57 5.48
CA GLU A 74 13.47 -3.62 4.45
C GLU A 74 14.33 -3.28 3.22
N ASN A 75 14.57 -4.26 2.37
CA ASN A 75 15.30 -4.06 1.11
C ASN A 75 14.39 -4.24 -0.12
N ALA A 76 14.86 -3.79 -1.28
CA ALA A 76 14.07 -3.83 -2.52
C ALA A 76 13.74 -5.26 -2.98
N GLU A 77 14.69 -6.19 -2.83
CA GLU A 77 14.50 -7.60 -3.21
C GLU A 77 13.36 -8.25 -2.42
N GLU A 78 13.30 -7.99 -1.11
CA GLU A 78 12.23 -8.44 -0.22
C GLU A 78 10.84 -7.97 -0.65
N GLN A 79 10.73 -6.76 -1.21
CA GLN A 79 9.46 -6.26 -1.75
C GLN A 79 9.13 -6.88 -3.12
N CYS A 80 10.13 -7.13 -3.96
CA CYS A 80 9.93 -7.70 -5.30
C CYS A 80 9.43 -9.15 -5.26
N VAL A 81 9.87 -9.95 -4.27
CA VAL A 81 9.51 -11.37 -4.19
C VAL A 81 8.10 -11.63 -3.63
N THR A 82 7.49 -10.65 -2.98
CA THR A 82 6.17 -10.73 -2.33
C THR A 82 5.04 -11.20 -3.27
N LEU A 83 5.20 -11.01 -4.59
CA LEU A 83 4.17 -11.32 -5.59
C LEU A 83 4.48 -12.56 -6.44
N ASN A 84 5.57 -13.27 -6.14
CA ASN A 84 6.12 -14.27 -7.05
C ASN A 84 5.55 -15.70 -6.89
N TYR A 85 4.76 -15.97 -5.84
CA TYR A 85 4.39 -17.33 -5.46
C TYR A 85 2.91 -17.69 -5.70
N LEU A 86 2.12 -16.80 -6.30
CA LEU A 86 0.79 -17.17 -6.78
C LEU A 86 0.88 -18.08 -8.00
N ASN A 87 0.05 -19.12 -8.03
CA ASN A 87 -0.02 -20.02 -9.17
C ASN A 87 -0.82 -19.41 -10.35
N ALA A 88 -0.71 -20.02 -11.53
CA ALA A 88 -1.37 -19.50 -12.73
C ALA A 88 -2.88 -19.34 -12.58
N THR A 89 -3.56 -20.31 -11.96
CA THR A 89 -5.01 -20.27 -11.72
C THR A 89 -5.41 -19.09 -10.85
N GLN A 90 -4.69 -18.84 -9.76
CA GLN A 90 -4.91 -17.72 -8.85
C GLN A 90 -4.72 -16.38 -9.56
N VAL A 91 -3.63 -16.25 -10.32
CA VAL A 91 -3.32 -15.01 -11.06
C VAL A 91 -4.37 -14.74 -12.13
N LEU A 92 -4.80 -15.76 -12.88
CA LEU A 92 -5.85 -15.62 -13.90
C LEU A 92 -7.19 -15.21 -13.27
N TYR A 93 -7.58 -15.85 -12.16
CA TYR A 93 -8.78 -15.47 -11.42
C TYR A 93 -8.70 -14.01 -10.95
N ALA A 94 -7.59 -13.61 -10.32
CA ALA A 94 -7.43 -12.25 -9.80
C ALA A 94 -7.45 -11.18 -10.89
N LEU A 95 -6.80 -11.45 -12.04
CA LEU A 95 -6.83 -10.56 -13.19
C LEU A 95 -8.23 -10.45 -13.78
N ASN A 96 -8.94 -11.58 -13.93
CA ASN A 96 -10.31 -11.58 -14.44
C ASN A 96 -11.25 -10.77 -13.54
N GLN A 97 -11.20 -10.98 -12.23
CA GLN A 97 -11.98 -10.20 -11.27
C GLN A 97 -11.64 -8.71 -11.31
N THR A 98 -10.36 -8.38 -11.46
CA THR A 98 -9.91 -6.99 -11.63
C THR A 98 -10.52 -6.36 -12.88
N LEU A 99 -10.49 -7.06 -14.03
CA LEU A 99 -11.08 -6.55 -15.27
C LEU A 99 -12.60 -6.34 -15.14
N ILE A 100 -13.34 -7.33 -14.63
CA ILE A 100 -14.78 -7.24 -14.38
C ILE A 100 -15.11 -6.04 -13.48
N GLN A 101 -14.32 -5.83 -12.43
CA GLN A 101 -14.47 -4.69 -11.52
C GLN A 101 -14.30 -3.36 -12.25
N HIS A 102 -13.25 -3.21 -13.07
CA HIS A 102 -12.99 -1.99 -13.83
C HIS A 102 -14.06 -1.74 -14.90
N GLU A 103 -14.53 -2.78 -15.58
CA GLU A 103 -15.64 -2.69 -16.54
C GLU A 103 -16.94 -2.27 -15.87
N SER A 104 -17.25 -2.85 -14.71
CA SER A 104 -18.44 -2.51 -13.91
C SER A 104 -18.41 -1.05 -13.44
N ILE A 105 -17.24 -0.53 -13.06
CA ILE A 105 -17.07 0.89 -12.72
C ILE A 105 -17.30 1.78 -13.95
N ARG A 106 -16.72 1.42 -15.10
CA ARG A 106 -16.87 2.18 -16.36
C ARG A 106 -18.31 2.20 -16.87
N ALA A 107 -19.04 1.11 -16.67
CA ALA A 107 -20.46 1.00 -17.00
C ALA A 107 -21.37 1.75 -16.00
N GLY A 108 -20.82 2.28 -14.90
CA GLY A 108 -21.58 2.95 -13.85
C GLY A 108 -22.39 2.00 -12.95
N ILE A 109 -22.20 0.68 -13.09
CA ILE A 109 -22.89 -0.36 -12.32
C ILE A 109 -22.39 -0.39 -10.88
N LYS A 110 -21.07 -0.22 -10.70
CA LYS A 110 -20.42 -0.21 -9.39
C LYS A 110 -19.72 1.13 -9.17
N ARG A 111 -19.84 1.69 -7.98
CA ARG A 111 -19.00 2.83 -7.59
C ARG A 111 -17.59 2.35 -7.31
N SER A 112 -16.59 3.17 -7.57
CA SER A 112 -15.25 2.92 -7.04
C SER A 112 -15.37 3.02 -5.52
N ASN A 113 -15.47 1.88 -4.83
CA ASN A 113 -16.01 1.86 -3.47
C ASN A 113 -15.15 2.68 -2.51
N HIS A 114 -13.83 2.76 -2.70
CA HIS A 114 -12.96 3.56 -1.86
C HIS A 114 -11.86 4.18 -2.71
N THR A 115 -11.53 5.44 -2.41
CA THR A 115 -10.48 6.17 -3.10
C THR A 115 -9.32 6.34 -2.15
N THR A 116 -8.10 6.46 -2.69
CA THR A 116 -6.92 6.88 -1.91
C THR A 116 -7.21 8.12 -1.04
N ASP A 117 -8.15 8.97 -1.45
CA ASP A 117 -8.58 10.15 -0.68
C ASP A 117 -9.29 9.80 0.63
N GLU A 118 -10.10 8.75 0.65
CA GLU A 118 -10.72 8.26 1.89
C GLU A 118 -9.67 7.69 2.83
N MET A 119 -8.73 6.89 2.29
CA MET A 119 -7.59 6.39 3.06
C MET A 119 -6.76 7.53 3.65
N ILE A 120 -6.44 8.55 2.84
CA ILE A 120 -5.71 9.76 3.28
C ILE A 120 -6.50 10.48 4.38
N LYS A 121 -7.82 10.64 4.21
CA LYS A 121 -8.68 11.29 5.21
C LYS A 121 -8.64 10.52 6.53
N HIS A 122 -8.81 9.20 6.51
CA HIS A 122 -8.77 8.37 7.70
C HIS A 122 -7.40 8.39 8.38
N TYR A 123 -6.32 8.33 7.59
CA TYR A 123 -4.95 8.47 8.07
C TYR A 123 -4.73 9.81 8.77
N ASN A 124 -5.12 10.93 8.13
CA ASN A 124 -4.98 12.28 8.70
C ASN A 124 -5.84 12.48 9.96
N CYS A 125 -6.98 11.80 10.06
CA CYS A 125 -7.82 11.81 11.26
C CYS A 125 -7.34 10.86 12.37
N GLY A 126 -6.25 10.11 12.17
CA GLY A 126 -5.75 9.11 13.12
C GLY A 126 -6.67 7.89 13.28
N ASN A 127 -7.63 7.69 12.36
CA ASN A 127 -8.55 6.56 12.39
C ASN A 127 -7.98 5.41 11.56
N LEU A 128 -7.22 4.53 12.22
CA LEU A 128 -6.58 3.35 11.64
C LEU A 128 -7.44 2.09 11.81
N ASN A 129 -8.75 2.17 11.56
CA ASN A 129 -9.62 1.01 11.66
C ASN A 129 -9.35 0.02 10.51
N GLU A 130 -9.03 -1.23 10.87
CA GLU A 130 -8.67 -2.31 9.94
C GLU A 130 -9.74 -2.54 8.86
N ALA A 131 -11.02 -2.31 9.14
CA ALA A 131 -12.10 -2.49 8.15
C ALA A 131 -12.02 -1.51 6.96
N LEU A 132 -11.48 -0.30 7.18
CA LEU A 132 -11.32 0.75 6.17
C LEU A 132 -10.08 0.54 5.29
N PHE A 133 -9.10 -0.22 5.78
CA PHE A 133 -7.82 -0.44 5.08
C PHE A 133 -7.62 -1.89 4.61
N LYS A 134 -8.41 -2.85 5.11
CA LYS A 134 -8.53 -4.21 4.56
C LYS A 134 -8.90 -4.20 3.09
N GLU A 135 -9.58 -3.15 2.63
CA GLU A 135 -9.98 -2.97 1.23
C GLU A 135 -8.84 -2.47 0.34
N ASP A 136 -7.84 -1.77 0.90
CA ASP A 136 -6.83 -1.01 0.15
C ASP A 136 -5.39 -1.50 0.31
N SER A 137 -5.06 -2.27 1.35
CA SER A 137 -3.67 -2.58 1.74
C SER A 137 -2.83 -3.32 0.69
N ALA A 138 -3.43 -3.81 -0.39
CA ALA A 138 -2.74 -4.43 -1.51
C ALA A 138 -2.97 -3.76 -2.88
N ASN A 139 -3.86 -2.76 -3.02
CA ASN A 139 -4.48 -2.42 -4.32
C ASN A 139 -5.09 -3.66 -5.00
N ILE A 140 -5.60 -4.60 -4.20
CA ILE A 140 -6.22 -5.83 -4.68
C ILE A 140 -7.63 -5.86 -4.11
N PRO A 141 -8.57 -5.12 -4.73
CA PRO A 141 -9.96 -5.13 -4.34
C PRO A 141 -10.59 -6.45 -4.79
N LEU A 142 -10.22 -7.57 -4.16
CA LEU A 142 -10.67 -8.88 -4.64
C LEU A 142 -12.09 -9.19 -4.19
N LEU A 143 -12.51 -8.86 -2.97
CA LEU A 143 -13.65 -9.58 -2.37
C LEU A 143 -14.43 -8.75 -1.36
N LYS A 144 -15.47 -8.05 -1.81
CA LYS A 144 -16.61 -7.75 -0.92
C LYS A 144 -17.99 -7.81 -1.54
N ASN A 145 -18.09 -8.04 -2.84
CA ASN A 145 -19.35 -8.44 -3.44
C ASN A 145 -19.19 -9.88 -3.94
N GLN A 146 -19.11 -10.82 -2.99
CA GLN A 146 -19.54 -12.19 -3.26
C GLN A 146 -20.98 -12.07 -3.75
N THR A 147 -21.18 -11.99 -5.06
CA THR A 147 -22.49 -12.28 -5.61
C THR A 147 -22.83 -13.68 -5.15
N ILE A 148 -24.07 -13.90 -4.72
CA ILE A 148 -24.66 -15.18 -4.30
C ILE A 148 -24.52 -16.28 -5.39
N LEU A 149 -23.89 -15.96 -6.53
CA LEU A 149 -23.71 -16.75 -7.75
C LEU A 149 -22.28 -17.28 -7.96
N GLU A 150 -21.32 -17.02 -7.07
CA GLU A 150 -19.97 -17.59 -7.24
C GLU A 150 -19.92 -19.08 -6.83
N GLU A 151 -19.34 -19.90 -7.71
CA GLU A 151 -19.13 -21.33 -7.45
C GLU A 151 -18.23 -21.54 -6.22
N PRO A 152 -18.47 -22.58 -5.37
CA PRO A 152 -17.68 -22.82 -4.16
C PRO A 152 -16.16 -22.84 -4.38
N HIS A 153 -15.72 -23.35 -5.53
CA HIS A 153 -14.31 -23.37 -5.91
C HIS A 153 -13.71 -21.97 -6.13
N GLN A 154 -14.48 -21.04 -6.70
CA GLN A 154 -14.03 -19.66 -6.90
C GLN A 154 -13.87 -18.93 -5.57
N ILE A 155 -14.80 -19.15 -4.63
CA ILE A 155 -14.72 -18.63 -3.26
C ILE A 155 -13.44 -19.12 -2.58
N GLU A 156 -13.06 -20.38 -2.76
CA GLU A 156 -11.83 -20.94 -2.21
C GLU A 156 -10.57 -20.29 -2.81
N ILE A 157 -10.50 -20.17 -4.15
CA ILE A 157 -9.40 -19.49 -4.83
C ILE A 157 -9.24 -18.07 -4.29
N ALA A 158 -10.34 -17.34 -4.16
CA ALA A 158 -10.34 -15.96 -3.73
C ALA A 158 -9.84 -15.81 -2.28
N LYS A 159 -10.32 -16.67 -1.37
CA LYS A 159 -9.81 -16.75 0.02
C LYS A 159 -8.32 -17.08 0.08
N ASN A 160 -7.86 -18.00 -0.75
CA ASN A 160 -6.45 -18.38 -0.80
C ASN A 160 -5.56 -17.22 -1.26
N ILE A 161 -6.04 -16.43 -2.23
CA ILE A 161 -5.35 -15.22 -2.71
C ILE A 161 -5.31 -14.16 -1.60
N GLU A 162 -6.42 -13.91 -0.93
CA GLU A 162 -6.50 -12.96 0.20
C GLU A 162 -5.53 -13.34 1.31
N ASN A 163 -5.55 -14.61 1.75
CA ASN A 163 -4.66 -15.13 2.77
C ASN A 163 -3.19 -14.99 2.37
N TYR A 164 -2.86 -15.30 1.10
CA TYR A 164 -1.52 -15.13 0.56
C TYR A 164 -1.05 -13.67 0.65
N PHE A 165 -1.86 -12.72 0.19
CA PHE A 165 -1.48 -11.31 0.24
C PHE A 165 -1.38 -10.76 1.65
N ARG A 166 -2.33 -11.10 2.54
CA ARG A 166 -2.26 -10.73 3.96
C ARG A 166 -0.94 -11.24 4.56
N PHE A 167 -0.59 -12.49 4.29
CA PHE A 167 0.64 -13.08 4.81
C PHE A 167 1.91 -12.44 4.23
N GLU A 168 2.05 -12.38 2.91
CA GLU A 168 3.29 -11.94 2.26
C GLU A 168 3.49 -10.41 2.28
N ILE A 169 2.43 -9.60 2.14
CA ILE A 169 2.52 -8.13 2.10
C ILE A 169 2.53 -7.52 3.50
N ILE A 170 1.83 -8.11 4.46
CA ILE A 170 1.65 -7.53 5.80
C ILE A 170 2.39 -8.36 6.86
N LEU A 171 1.92 -9.57 7.17
CA LEU A 171 2.40 -10.33 8.35
C LEU A 171 3.91 -10.62 8.31
N LYS A 172 4.38 -11.21 7.20
CA LYS A 172 5.79 -11.58 7.02
C LYS A 172 6.70 -10.36 6.99
N ARG A 173 6.24 -9.26 6.40
CA ARG A 173 6.97 -7.99 6.35
C ARG A 173 7.04 -7.34 7.73
N ASN A 174 5.91 -7.26 8.45
CA ASN A 174 5.85 -6.72 9.80
C ASN A 174 6.80 -7.44 10.75
N LYS A 175 6.76 -8.78 10.78
CA LYS A 175 7.67 -9.57 11.62
C LYS A 175 9.14 -9.26 11.35
N ARG A 176 9.55 -9.23 10.08
CA ARG A 176 10.93 -8.95 9.68
C ARG A 176 11.34 -7.51 10.03
N MET A 177 10.48 -6.54 9.74
CA MET A 177 10.73 -5.12 10.04
C MET A 177 10.80 -4.87 11.54
N SER A 178 9.87 -5.39 12.33
CA SER A 178 9.88 -5.30 13.80
C SER A 178 11.16 -5.89 14.37
N GLN A 179 11.59 -7.07 13.91
CA GLN A 179 12.85 -7.65 14.39
C GLN A 179 14.06 -6.74 14.11
N ARG A 180 14.11 -6.10 12.94
CA ARG A 180 15.19 -5.16 12.59
C ARG A 180 15.14 -3.89 13.44
N VAL A 181 13.94 -3.36 13.69
CA VAL A 181 13.72 -2.22 14.59
C VAL A 181 14.21 -2.56 16.00
N LEU A 182 13.79 -3.70 16.54
CA LEU A 182 14.19 -4.17 17.87
C LEU A 182 15.70 -4.35 17.98
N ASN A 183 16.31 -5.01 17.00
CA ASN A 183 17.77 -5.19 16.97
C ASN A 183 18.50 -3.85 16.97
N LEU A 184 18.01 -2.87 16.20
CA LEU A 184 18.62 -1.54 16.12
C LEU A 184 18.51 -0.79 17.46
N ILE A 185 17.32 -0.75 18.05
CA ILE A 185 17.08 -0.09 19.35
C ILE A 185 17.94 -0.73 20.44
N HIS A 186 17.94 -2.06 20.55
CA HIS A 186 18.73 -2.76 21.57
C HIS A 186 20.24 -2.58 21.38
N SER A 187 20.72 -2.50 20.14
CA SER A 187 22.14 -2.27 19.86
C SER A 187 22.61 -0.85 20.21
N ARG A 188 21.69 0.11 20.35
CA ARG A 188 21.99 1.53 20.59
C ARG A 188 21.00 2.17 21.57
N PRO A 189 21.01 1.76 22.85
CA PRO A 189 19.99 2.16 23.83
C PRO A 189 20.02 3.64 24.22
N LYS A 190 21.08 4.38 23.86
CA LYS A 190 21.22 5.82 24.12
C LYS A 190 20.84 6.70 22.92
N GLU A 191 20.48 6.10 21.78
CA GLU A 191 20.09 6.80 20.56
C GLU A 191 18.57 6.79 20.40
N SER A 192 18.03 7.86 19.82
CA SER A 192 16.64 7.91 19.39
C SER A 192 16.53 7.67 17.89
N PHE A 193 15.51 6.93 17.49
CA PHE A 193 15.26 6.55 16.10
C PHE A 193 13.92 7.11 15.62
N PHE A 194 13.86 7.46 14.34
CA PHE A 194 12.63 7.80 13.66
C PHE A 194 12.42 6.81 12.53
N PHE A 195 11.37 6.00 12.63
CA PHE A 195 11.00 4.99 11.64
C PHE A 195 9.78 5.44 10.85
N VAL A 196 9.78 5.17 9.55
CA VAL A 196 8.66 5.48 8.65
C VAL A 196 8.16 4.17 8.07
N PHE A 197 6.85 3.95 8.13
CA PHE A 197 6.17 2.80 7.55
C PHE A 197 4.95 3.26 6.77
N GLY A 198 4.60 2.51 5.72
CA GLY A 198 3.31 2.68 5.04
C GLY A 198 2.15 2.40 5.99
N ALA A 199 1.03 3.11 5.81
CA ALA A 199 -0.14 3.04 6.69
C ALA A 199 -0.66 1.59 6.89
N GLY A 200 -0.53 0.75 5.87
CA GLY A 200 -0.84 -0.69 5.88
C GLY A 200 -0.25 -1.46 7.07
N HIS A 201 0.94 -1.07 7.55
CA HIS A 201 1.69 -1.81 8.56
C HIS A 201 1.26 -1.54 10.02
N PHE A 202 0.35 -0.57 10.22
CA PHE A 202 -0.16 -0.21 11.54
C PHE A 202 -1.51 -0.84 11.90
N LEU A 203 -2.04 -1.71 11.03
CA LEU A 203 -3.44 -2.10 11.06
C LEU A 203 -3.63 -3.57 11.42
N GLY A 204 -4.62 -3.82 12.26
CA GLY A 204 -5.03 -5.16 12.65
C GLY A 204 -4.02 -5.90 13.51
N ASN A 205 -4.25 -7.19 13.65
CA ASN A 205 -3.37 -8.09 14.38
C ASN A 205 -2.03 -8.27 13.64
N ASP A 206 -0.96 -8.51 14.39
CA ASP A 206 0.43 -8.61 13.93
C ASP A 206 0.95 -7.31 13.29
N SER A 207 0.33 -6.17 13.61
CA SER A 207 0.82 -4.85 13.20
C SER A 207 2.18 -4.56 13.85
N ILE A 208 2.94 -3.62 13.28
CA ILE A 208 4.18 -3.14 13.90
C ILE A 208 3.92 -2.66 15.34
N ILE A 209 2.78 -2.01 15.58
CA ILE A 209 2.41 -1.52 16.92
C ILE A 209 2.25 -2.67 17.91
N GLU A 210 1.55 -3.73 17.51
CA GLU A 210 1.33 -4.90 18.38
C GLU A 210 2.63 -5.64 18.66
N LEU A 211 3.42 -5.94 17.62
CA LEU A 211 4.71 -6.63 17.76
C LEU A 211 5.69 -5.88 18.67
N MET A 212 5.68 -4.55 18.62
CA MET A 212 6.50 -3.72 19.52
C MET A 212 5.98 -3.76 20.97
N LYS A 213 4.66 -3.74 21.17
CA LYS A 213 4.06 -3.89 22.51
C LYS A 213 4.36 -5.25 23.13
N GLU A 214 4.23 -6.33 22.35
CA GLU A 214 4.58 -7.70 22.77
C GLU A 214 6.06 -7.83 23.15
N SER A 215 6.91 -7.02 22.52
CA SER A 215 8.34 -6.94 22.83
C SER A 215 8.66 -6.05 24.04
N GLY A 216 7.65 -5.59 24.78
CA GLY A 216 7.80 -4.83 26.03
C GLY A 216 7.85 -3.31 25.88
N PHE A 217 7.58 -2.76 24.69
CA PHE A 217 7.60 -1.31 24.49
C PHE A 217 6.24 -0.67 24.79
N THR A 218 6.25 0.47 25.48
CA THR A 218 5.07 1.33 25.61
C THR A 218 4.91 2.16 24.33
N ILE A 219 3.75 2.04 23.68
CA ILE A 219 3.42 2.82 22.48
C ILE A 219 2.43 3.91 22.84
N VAL A 220 2.81 5.16 22.61
CA VAL A 220 1.97 6.35 22.86
C VAL A 220 1.62 6.99 21.53
N HIS A 221 0.32 7.23 21.31
CA HIS A 221 -0.15 7.98 20.15
C HIS A 221 0.11 9.48 20.36
N MET A 222 0.99 10.05 19.53
CA MET A 222 1.34 11.47 19.59
C MET A 222 0.26 12.30 18.88
N ASN A 223 -0.28 13.30 19.56
CA ASN A 223 -1.16 14.33 18.98
C ASN A 223 -0.47 15.70 19.03
N ASP A 224 -1.09 16.73 18.44
CA ASP A 224 -0.52 18.08 18.37
C ASP A 224 -0.13 18.67 19.74
N SER A 225 -0.84 18.31 20.82
CA SER A 225 -0.49 18.78 22.16
C SER A 225 0.81 18.18 22.69
N HIS A 226 1.15 16.95 22.30
CA HIS A 226 2.42 16.32 22.67
C HIS A 226 3.60 16.85 21.85
N ILE A 227 3.37 17.31 20.62
CA ILE A 227 4.42 17.88 19.76
C ILE A 227 4.86 19.26 20.29
N LYS A 228 3.92 20.04 20.83
CA LYS A 228 4.20 21.38 21.36
C LYS A 228 4.91 21.34 22.72
N ASN A 229 4.74 20.27 23.49
CA ASN A 229 5.39 20.03 24.78
C ASN A 229 6.03 18.63 24.80
N PRO A 230 7.22 18.47 24.20
CA PRO A 230 7.92 17.18 24.21
C PRO A 230 8.28 16.77 25.64
N LEU A 231 8.10 15.48 25.94
CA LEU A 231 8.48 14.83 27.20
C LEU A 231 10.00 14.89 27.43
#